data_AF-A0A182LUU8-F1
#
_entry.id   AF-A0A182LUU8-F1
#
_cell.length_a   1.000
_cell.length_b   1.000
_cell.length_c   1.000
_cell.angle_alpha   90.00
_cell.angle_beta   90.00
_cell.angle_gamma   90.00
#
_symmetry.space_group_name_H-M   'P 1'
#
loop_
_entity.id
_entity.type
_entity.pdbx_description
1 polymer ?
#
loop_
_entity_poly.entity_id
_entity_poly.type
_entity_poly.pdbx_seq_one_letter_code
_entity_poly.pdbx_strand_id
1 'polypeptide(L)'
;MKRGAVLSPCGTWRYELPREWDIGNRLVVVMLNPSTADAEKDDPTIRRVIGFAKSHGFGNLLVLNIFALRSTDPDGLRVAQDPVGPDNDAHIHDALSIPGTPALAAWGSMGDQWDPARQRAAAVLNLAPLASWFCLGTTKNGHPRHPLYIAGSTRFAPYRVERGLAAAKVQP
;
A
#
# COMPACT_ATOMS: atom_id res chain seq x y z
N MET A 1 -2.76 21.12 -7.51
CA MET A 1 -2.44 19.68 -7.35
C MET A 1 -3.20 18.91 -8.40
N LYS A 2 -2.51 18.18 -9.30
CA LYS A 2 -3.14 17.27 -10.27
C LYS A 2 -3.63 16.02 -9.54
N ARG A 3 -4.78 15.50 -9.97
CA ARG A 3 -5.47 14.35 -9.38
C ARG A 3 -5.95 13.42 -10.49
N GLY A 4 -6.06 12.14 -10.19
CA GLY A 4 -6.64 11.14 -11.07
C GLY A 4 -6.98 9.87 -10.31
N ALA A 5 -7.56 8.91 -11.01
CA ALA A 5 -7.73 7.53 -10.56
C ALA A 5 -7.71 6.61 -11.78
N VAL A 6 -7.10 5.43 -11.65
CA VAL A 6 -7.22 4.36 -12.64
C VAL A 6 -8.15 3.30 -12.06
N LEU A 7 -9.24 3.02 -12.77
CA LEU A 7 -10.32 2.12 -12.38
C LEU A 7 -10.48 1.05 -13.43
N SER A 8 -10.98 -0.12 -13.03
CA SER A 8 -11.48 -1.11 -13.99
C SER A 8 -12.66 -0.54 -14.79
N PRO A 9 -12.97 -1.08 -15.98
CA PRO A 9 -14.10 -0.61 -16.79
C PRO A 9 -15.46 -0.63 -16.06
N CYS A 10 -15.65 -1.58 -15.15
CA CYS A 10 -16.85 -1.69 -14.30
C CYS A 10 -16.79 -0.82 -13.02
N GLY A 11 -15.70 -0.12 -12.76
CA GLY A 11 -15.51 0.74 -11.58
C GLY A 11 -15.42 0.01 -10.23
N THR A 12 -15.42 -1.33 -10.24
CA THR A 12 -15.35 -2.17 -9.03
C THR A 12 -13.96 -2.12 -8.38
N TRP A 13 -12.92 -2.13 -9.20
CA TRP A 13 -11.54 -2.10 -8.75
C TRP A 13 -10.90 -0.74 -9.04
N ARG A 14 -10.15 -0.21 -8.08
CA ARG A 14 -9.27 0.96 -8.28
C ARG A 14 -7.83 0.50 -8.15
N TYR A 15 -7.10 0.63 -9.25
CA TYR A 15 -5.71 0.23 -9.32
C TYR A 15 -4.78 1.35 -8.84
N GLU A 16 -5.06 2.60 -9.23
CA GLU A 16 -4.18 3.72 -8.93
C GLU A 16 -4.95 4.96 -8.46
N LEU A 17 -4.31 5.73 -7.59
CA LEU A 17 -4.78 7.05 -7.17
C LEU A 17 -3.59 8.03 -7.07
N PRO A 18 -3.18 8.66 -8.20
CA PRO A 18 -2.09 9.63 -8.22
C PRO A 18 -2.50 10.99 -7.61
N ARG A 19 -1.55 11.66 -6.95
CA ARG A 19 -1.64 13.07 -6.52
C ARG A 19 -0.31 13.76 -6.75
N GLU A 20 -0.34 14.89 -7.47
CA GLU A 20 0.88 15.65 -7.80
C GLU A 20 0.71 17.12 -7.39
N TRP A 21 1.47 17.58 -6.40
CA TRP A 21 1.41 18.98 -5.95
C TRP A 21 2.62 19.78 -6.39
N ASP A 22 3.73 19.13 -6.72
CA ASP A 22 4.96 19.75 -7.19
C ASP A 22 5.74 18.80 -8.12
N ILE A 23 6.74 19.34 -8.82
CA ILE A 23 7.72 18.55 -9.57
C ILE A 23 8.68 17.91 -8.56
N GLY A 24 8.98 16.62 -8.73
CA GLY A 24 9.96 15.93 -7.88
C GLY A 24 9.76 14.44 -7.80
N ASN A 25 10.46 13.81 -6.85
CA ASN A 25 10.40 12.37 -6.63
C ASN A 25 8.99 11.93 -6.22
N ARG A 26 8.61 10.74 -6.68
CA ARG A 26 7.35 10.06 -6.34
C ARG A 26 7.54 9.18 -5.11
N LEU A 27 6.57 9.22 -4.20
CA LEU A 27 6.39 8.18 -3.19
C LEU A 27 5.25 7.25 -3.62
N VAL A 28 5.51 5.95 -3.74
CA VAL A 28 4.43 4.96 -3.88
C VAL A 28 3.95 4.58 -2.48
N VAL A 29 2.65 4.61 -2.23
CA VAL A 29 2.06 4.24 -0.94
C VAL A 29 1.16 3.04 -1.14
N VAL A 30 1.43 1.94 -0.44
CA VAL A 30 0.70 0.68 -0.61
C VAL A 30 -0.14 0.40 0.63
N MET A 31 -1.45 0.43 0.44
CA MET A 31 -2.46 0.38 1.50
C MET A 31 -3.32 -0.89 1.42
N LEU A 32 -4.32 -1.05 2.28
CA LEU A 32 -5.14 -2.27 2.35
C LEU A 32 -6.05 -2.42 1.13
N ASN A 33 -7.09 -1.59 1.06
CA ASN A 33 -8.06 -1.55 -0.03
C ASN A 33 -8.53 -0.11 -0.28
N PRO A 34 -8.94 0.23 -1.51
CA PRO A 34 -9.57 1.49 -1.81
C PRO A 34 -10.85 1.68 -1.00
N SER A 35 -11.02 2.88 -0.43
CA SER A 35 -12.33 3.38 -0.05
C SER A 35 -13.06 3.94 -1.29
N THR A 36 -14.18 4.63 -1.08
CA THR A 36 -14.85 5.40 -2.14
C THR A 36 -14.10 6.66 -2.56
N ALA A 37 -12.95 7.00 -1.94
CA ALA A 37 -12.14 8.15 -2.34
C ALA A 37 -11.91 8.14 -3.85
N ASP A 38 -12.54 9.10 -4.52
CA ASP A 38 -12.53 9.29 -5.97
C ASP A 38 -11.41 10.26 -6.36
N ALA A 39 -11.38 10.65 -7.64
CA ALA A 39 -10.44 11.63 -8.14
C ALA A 39 -10.69 13.04 -7.55
N GLU A 40 -11.88 13.30 -7.00
CA GLU A 40 -12.32 14.65 -6.63
C GLU A 40 -12.02 14.97 -5.16
N LYS A 41 -12.32 14.05 -4.22
CA LYS A 41 -12.18 14.32 -2.78
C LYS A 41 -11.21 13.38 -2.06
N ASP A 42 -10.25 14.00 -1.37
CA ASP A 42 -9.30 13.25 -0.52
C ASP A 42 -9.93 12.95 0.84
N ASP A 43 -10.01 11.67 1.18
CA ASP A 43 -10.42 11.23 2.51
C ASP A 43 -9.34 11.55 3.58
N PRO A 44 -9.62 11.39 4.89
CA PRO A 44 -8.64 11.64 5.95
C PRO A 44 -7.32 10.89 5.77
N THR A 45 -7.36 9.68 5.22
CA THR A 45 -6.17 8.85 5.00
C THR A 45 -5.31 9.40 3.87
N ILE A 46 -5.92 9.77 2.74
CA ILE A 46 -5.21 10.37 1.61
C ILE A 46 -4.53 11.68 2.03
N ARG A 47 -5.24 12.53 2.80
CA ARG A 47 -4.64 13.76 3.35
C ARG A 47 -3.43 13.47 4.25
N ARG A 48 -3.46 12.38 5.03
CA ARG A 48 -2.32 11.99 5.85
C ARG A 48 -1.12 11.54 5.04
N VAL A 49 -1.30 10.69 4.03
CA VAL A 49 -0.17 10.23 3.21
C VAL A 49 0.40 11.34 2.34
N ILE A 50 -0.41 12.32 1.89
CA ILE A 50 0.08 13.56 1.29
C ILE A 50 0.96 14.34 2.28
N GLY A 51 0.51 14.48 3.53
CA GLY A 51 1.28 15.15 4.58
C GLY A 51 2.63 14.50 4.82
N PHE A 52 2.65 13.17 4.95
CA PHE A 52 3.90 12.41 5.10
C PHE A 52 4.81 12.56 3.88
N ALA A 53 4.28 12.45 2.66
CA ALA A 53 5.06 12.63 1.44
C ALA A 53 5.71 14.02 1.39
N LYS A 54 4.94 15.07 1.66
CA LYS A 54 5.45 16.45 1.71
C LYS A 54 6.52 16.66 2.78
N SER A 55 6.30 16.16 3.99
CA SER A 55 7.28 16.32 5.09
C SER A 55 8.59 15.57 4.85
N HIS A 56 8.63 14.65 3.90
CA HIS A 56 9.82 13.90 3.48
C HIS A 56 10.36 14.36 2.11
N GLY A 57 9.88 15.49 1.57
CA GLY A 57 10.43 16.11 0.36
C GLY A 57 9.95 15.53 -0.96
N PHE A 58 8.88 14.75 -0.98
CA PHE A 58 8.30 14.24 -2.23
C PHE A 58 7.41 15.29 -2.92
N GLY A 59 7.46 15.34 -4.25
CA GLY A 59 6.63 16.25 -5.06
C GLY A 59 5.28 15.64 -5.48
N ASN A 60 5.21 14.31 -5.51
CA ASN A 60 4.00 13.58 -5.85
C ASN A 60 3.93 12.23 -5.14
N LEU A 61 2.73 11.65 -5.12
CA LEU A 61 2.48 10.31 -4.62
C LEU A 61 1.61 9.50 -5.59
N LEU A 62 1.75 8.18 -5.52
CA LEU A 62 0.87 7.21 -6.13
C LEU A 62 0.36 6.27 -5.05
N VAL A 63 -0.95 6.27 -4.78
CA VAL A 63 -1.53 5.27 -3.87
C VAL A 63 -1.95 4.04 -4.65
N LEU A 64 -1.50 2.90 -4.17
CA LEU A 64 -1.87 1.55 -4.57
C LEU A 64 -2.44 0.82 -3.36
N ASN A 65 -3.04 -0.34 -3.61
CA ASN A 65 -3.64 -1.14 -2.57
C ASN A 65 -3.33 -2.62 -2.79
N ILE A 66 -3.09 -3.37 -1.71
CA ILE A 66 -2.85 -4.81 -1.81
C ILE A 66 -4.10 -5.54 -2.34
N PHE A 67 -5.29 -4.99 -2.14
CA PHE A 67 -6.54 -5.40 -2.77
C PHE A 67 -7.13 -4.21 -3.56
N ALA A 68 -7.52 -4.37 -4.82
CA ALA A 68 -8.07 -3.26 -5.60
C ALA A 68 -9.58 -3.04 -5.39
N LEU A 69 -10.29 -3.95 -4.72
CA LEU A 69 -11.74 -3.81 -4.52
C LEU A 69 -12.06 -2.54 -3.72
N ARG A 70 -12.91 -1.69 -4.30
CA ARG A 70 -13.40 -0.49 -3.62
C ARG A 70 -14.45 -0.87 -2.59
N SER A 71 -14.12 -0.68 -1.32
CA SER A 71 -15.02 -0.89 -0.19
C SER A 71 -14.70 0.08 0.95
N THR A 72 -15.72 0.78 1.46
CA THR A 72 -15.56 1.63 2.65
C THR A 72 -15.34 0.80 3.92
N ASP A 73 -15.87 -0.42 3.93
CA ASP A 73 -15.69 -1.40 4.99
C ASP A 73 -14.71 -2.50 4.53
N PRO A 74 -13.52 -2.62 5.15
CA PRO A 74 -12.57 -3.69 4.85
C PRO A 74 -13.15 -5.10 4.95
N ASP A 75 -14.19 -5.34 5.78
CA ASP A 75 -14.78 -6.68 5.87
C ASP A 75 -15.50 -7.11 4.58
N GLY A 76 -15.84 -6.16 3.69
CA GLY A 76 -16.29 -6.44 2.34
C GLY A 76 -15.29 -7.26 1.51
N LEU A 77 -13.99 -7.19 1.83
CA LEU A 77 -12.96 -8.00 1.16
C LEU A 77 -13.11 -9.50 1.43
N ARG A 78 -13.66 -9.87 2.60
CA ARG A 78 -13.78 -11.27 3.03
C ARG A 78 -14.85 -12.04 2.27
N VAL A 79 -15.86 -11.32 1.77
CA VAL A 79 -17.03 -11.90 1.09
C VAL A 79 -16.98 -11.70 -0.42
N ALA A 80 -16.03 -10.90 -0.91
CA ALA A 80 -15.85 -10.68 -2.34
C ALA A 80 -15.23 -11.91 -3.01
N GLN A 81 -15.72 -12.22 -4.21
CA GLN A 81 -15.17 -13.32 -5.02
C GLN A 81 -13.74 -13.03 -5.48
N ASP A 82 -13.45 -11.79 -5.86
CA ASP A 82 -12.11 -11.34 -6.25
C ASP A 82 -11.80 -9.95 -5.65
N PRO A 83 -11.32 -9.89 -4.39
CA PRO A 83 -10.93 -8.64 -3.76
C PRO A 83 -9.63 -8.08 -4.35
N VAL A 84 -8.79 -8.92 -4.97
CA VAL A 84 -7.50 -8.48 -5.54
C VAL A 84 -7.74 -7.65 -6.79
N GLY A 85 -8.63 -8.13 -7.67
CA GLY A 85 -8.93 -7.52 -8.96
C GLY A 85 -7.99 -7.99 -10.06
N PRO A 86 -8.48 -8.04 -11.31
CA PRO A 86 -7.79 -8.76 -12.39
C PRO A 86 -6.44 -8.15 -12.78
N ASP A 87 -6.31 -6.81 -12.75
CA ASP A 87 -5.09 -6.13 -13.22
C ASP A 87 -4.24 -5.54 -12.08
N ASN A 88 -4.63 -5.75 -10.82
CA ASN A 88 -3.98 -5.06 -9.69
C ASN A 88 -2.48 -5.38 -9.57
N ASP A 89 -2.10 -6.62 -9.83
CA ASP A 89 -0.71 -7.07 -9.75
C ASP A 89 0.17 -6.39 -10.81
N ALA A 90 -0.37 -6.17 -12.01
CA ALA A 90 0.33 -5.47 -13.09
C ALA A 90 0.60 -4.02 -12.69
N HIS A 91 -0.42 -3.31 -12.18
CA HIS A 91 -0.26 -1.93 -11.71
C HIS A 91 0.73 -1.81 -10.55
N ILE A 92 0.72 -2.75 -9.61
CA ILE A 92 1.69 -2.79 -8.50
C ILE A 92 3.10 -3.02 -9.03
N HIS A 93 3.28 -4.01 -9.90
CA HIS A 93 4.56 -4.32 -10.51
C HIS A 93 5.11 -3.12 -11.28
N ASP A 94 4.32 -2.53 -12.17
CA ASP A 94 4.77 -1.44 -13.04
C ASP A 94 5.20 -0.21 -12.24
N ALA A 95 4.46 0.10 -11.17
CA ALA A 95 4.77 1.23 -10.29
C ALA A 95 6.03 1.01 -9.42
N LEU A 96 6.44 -0.24 -9.17
CA LEU A 96 7.49 -0.59 -8.21
C LEU A 96 8.66 -1.38 -8.81
N SER A 97 8.62 -1.68 -10.11
CA SER A 97 9.62 -2.50 -10.81
C SER A 97 11.00 -1.85 -10.89
N ILE A 98 11.06 -0.50 -10.85
CA ILE A 98 12.32 0.24 -10.87
C ILE A 98 13.06 0.04 -9.54
N PRO A 99 14.30 -0.48 -9.55
CA PRO A 99 15.07 -0.67 -8.33
C PRO A 99 15.23 0.63 -7.54
N GLY A 100 15.08 0.54 -6.22
CA GLY A 100 15.20 1.67 -5.32
C GLY A 100 13.96 2.55 -5.21
N THR A 101 12.88 2.27 -5.96
CA THR A 101 11.62 3.03 -5.90
C THR A 101 11.14 3.18 -4.46
N PRO A 102 10.94 4.41 -3.94
CA PRO A 102 10.46 4.63 -2.59
C PRO A 102 9.02 4.13 -2.41
N ALA A 103 8.82 3.16 -1.53
CA ALA A 103 7.53 2.54 -1.28
C ALA A 103 7.17 2.58 0.22
N LEU A 104 6.04 3.18 0.57
CA LEU A 104 5.53 3.21 1.94
C LEU A 104 4.47 2.12 2.13
N ALA A 105 4.80 1.09 2.90
CA ALA A 105 3.87 0.07 3.36
C ALA A 105 2.95 0.63 4.45
N ALA A 106 1.63 0.45 4.28
CA ALA A 106 0.60 1.12 5.09
C ALA A 106 -0.73 0.33 5.17
N TRP A 107 -0.73 -0.98 4.91
CA TRP A 107 -1.95 -1.80 4.84
C TRP A 107 -2.54 -2.23 6.19
N GLY A 108 -1.94 -1.85 7.31
CA GLY A 108 -2.51 -2.11 8.64
C GLY A 108 -2.48 -3.58 9.03
N SER A 109 -3.21 -3.90 10.10
CA SER A 109 -3.15 -5.16 10.84
C SER A 109 -4.22 -6.18 10.45
N MET A 110 -4.89 -6.03 9.29
CA MET A 110 -5.94 -6.98 8.91
C MET A 110 -5.42 -8.43 8.80
N GLY A 111 -4.14 -8.60 8.48
CA GLY A 111 -3.47 -9.90 8.47
C GLY A 111 -3.42 -10.64 9.82
N ASP A 112 -3.70 -9.95 10.94
CA ASP A 112 -3.82 -10.57 12.27
C ASP A 112 -5.08 -11.44 12.39
N GLN A 113 -6.13 -11.11 11.64
CA GLN A 113 -7.46 -11.74 11.72
C GLN A 113 -7.91 -12.35 10.40
N TRP A 114 -7.08 -12.27 9.36
CA TRP A 114 -7.41 -12.75 8.03
C TRP A 114 -6.14 -13.17 7.27
N ASP A 115 -5.88 -14.47 7.28
CA ASP A 115 -4.73 -15.09 6.62
C ASP A 115 -4.55 -14.67 5.14
N PRO A 116 -5.61 -14.58 4.31
CA PRO A 116 -5.50 -14.06 2.95
C PRO A 116 -4.90 -12.65 2.87
N ALA A 117 -5.18 -11.73 3.80
CA ALA A 117 -4.53 -10.42 3.82
C ALA A 117 -3.04 -10.51 4.14
N ARG A 118 -2.64 -11.42 5.04
CA ARG A 118 -1.22 -11.68 5.34
C ARG A 118 -0.49 -12.24 4.12
N GLN A 119 -1.07 -13.26 3.47
CA GLN A 119 -0.52 -13.86 2.26
C GLN A 119 -0.43 -12.85 1.12
N ARG A 120 -1.46 -12.02 0.96
CA ARG A 120 -1.49 -10.99 -0.07
C ARG A 120 -0.41 -9.93 0.14
N ALA A 121 -0.22 -9.47 1.37
CA ALA A 121 0.87 -8.54 1.68
C ALA A 121 2.25 -9.14 1.34
N ALA A 122 2.48 -10.42 1.63
CA ALA A 122 3.71 -11.11 1.25
C ALA A 122 3.87 -11.22 -0.28
N ALA A 123 2.80 -11.53 -1.02
CA ALA A 123 2.81 -11.57 -2.48
C ALA A 123 3.18 -10.21 -3.09
N VAL A 124 2.62 -9.11 -2.57
CA VAL A 124 2.93 -7.75 -3.05
C VAL A 124 4.40 -7.38 -2.82
N LEU A 125 4.98 -7.77 -1.68
CA LEU A 125 6.42 -7.57 -1.44
C LEU A 125 7.27 -8.38 -2.41
N ASN A 126 6.84 -9.60 -2.77
CA ASN A 126 7.54 -10.44 -3.74
C ASN A 126 7.42 -9.94 -5.19
N LEU A 127 6.35 -9.20 -5.53
CA LEU A 127 6.22 -8.52 -6.83
C LEU A 127 7.21 -7.36 -6.99
N ALA A 128 7.68 -6.78 -5.88
CA ALA A 128 8.56 -5.62 -5.89
C ALA A 128 9.76 -5.79 -4.93
N PRO A 129 10.64 -6.79 -5.14
CA PRO A 129 11.71 -7.12 -4.20
C PRO A 129 12.84 -6.10 -4.20
N LEU A 130 12.96 -5.28 -5.25
CA LEU A 130 14.00 -4.26 -5.41
C LEU A 130 13.54 -2.86 -5.01
N ALA A 131 12.28 -2.68 -4.62
CA ALA A 131 11.78 -1.41 -4.12
C ALA A 131 12.36 -1.10 -2.73
N SER A 132 12.53 0.20 -2.44
CA SER A 132 12.94 0.68 -1.13
C SER A 132 11.73 0.78 -0.21
N TRP A 133 11.42 -0.32 0.49
CA TRP A 133 10.26 -0.40 1.37
C TRP A 133 10.49 0.30 2.72
N PHE A 134 9.54 1.18 3.07
CA PHE A 134 9.46 1.92 4.32
C PHE A 134 8.12 1.68 5.02
N CYS A 135 8.04 2.00 6.30
CA CYS A 135 6.79 2.04 7.06
C CYS A 135 6.82 3.19 8.08
N LEU A 136 5.65 3.47 8.66
CA LEU A 136 5.47 4.42 9.76
C LEU A 136 5.58 3.74 11.15
N GLY A 137 6.26 2.60 11.20
CA GLY A 137 6.29 1.69 12.34
C GLY A 137 5.38 0.48 12.14
N THR A 138 5.56 -0.53 12.99
CA THR A 138 4.87 -1.82 12.91
C THR A 138 3.95 -2.07 14.12
N THR A 139 3.00 -2.98 13.96
CA THR A 139 2.27 -3.58 15.09
C THR A 139 3.15 -4.62 15.78
N LYS A 140 2.67 -5.17 16.92
CA LYS A 140 3.37 -6.26 17.63
C LYS A 140 3.67 -7.46 16.73
N ASN A 141 2.81 -7.72 15.75
CA ASN A 141 2.93 -8.84 14.81
C ASN A 141 3.62 -8.46 13.49
N GLY A 142 4.28 -7.28 13.45
CA GLY A 142 5.09 -6.88 12.30
C GLY A 142 4.32 -6.26 11.13
N HIS A 143 3.01 -6.01 11.25
CA HIS A 143 2.24 -5.35 10.20
C HIS A 143 2.53 -3.84 10.15
N PRO A 144 2.66 -3.23 8.96
CA PRO A 144 2.90 -1.80 8.86
C PRO A 144 1.66 -1.04 9.31
N ARG A 145 1.85 -0.03 10.16
CA ARG A 145 0.71 0.72 10.71
C ARG A 145 0.01 1.54 9.63
N HIS A 146 -1.32 1.58 9.73
CA HIS A 146 -2.15 2.47 8.92
C HIS A 146 -1.88 3.94 9.30
N PRO A 147 -1.78 4.87 8.34
CA PRO A 147 -1.30 6.24 8.55
C PRO A 147 -2.26 7.13 9.36
N LEU A 148 -3.56 6.80 9.41
CA LEU A 148 -4.61 7.69 9.93
C LEU A 148 -4.34 8.20 11.36
N TYR A 149 -3.76 7.35 12.21
CA TYR A 149 -3.53 7.66 13.63
C TYR A 149 -2.05 7.83 13.98
N ILE A 150 -1.18 8.00 12.97
CA ILE A 150 0.24 8.22 13.19
C ILE A 150 0.55 9.72 13.26
N ALA A 151 1.44 10.11 14.17
CA ALA A 151 1.92 11.47 14.30
C ALA A 151 2.54 11.96 12.97
N GLY A 152 2.21 13.17 12.54
CA GLY A 152 2.69 13.70 11.26
C GLY A 152 4.20 13.91 11.20
N SER A 153 4.88 13.96 12.36
CA SER A 153 6.33 14.08 12.49
C SER A 153 7.08 12.74 12.41
N THR A 154 6.37 11.61 12.37
CA THR A 154 7.00 10.29 12.31
C THR A 154 7.88 10.15 11.07
N ARG A 155 9.14 9.74 11.29
CA ARG A 155 10.10 9.43 10.23
C ARG A 155 9.83 8.06 9.65
N PHE A 156 10.13 7.90 8.36
CA PHE A 156 10.10 6.59 7.72
C PHE A 156 11.17 5.67 8.32
N ALA A 157 10.76 4.45 8.66
CA ALA A 157 11.66 3.37 9.05
C ALA A 157 11.70 2.32 7.93
N PRO A 158 12.83 1.63 7.70
CA PRO A 158 12.88 0.51 6.77
C PRO A 158 11.81 -0.53 7.11
N TYR A 159 11.06 -0.99 6.11
CA TYR A 159 10.10 -2.07 6.27
C TYR A 159 10.69 -3.35 5.68
N ARG A 160 10.93 -4.33 6.55
CA ARG A 160 11.36 -5.67 6.16
C ARG A 160 10.40 -6.64 6.80
N VAL A 161 9.79 -7.51 5.99
CA VAL A 161 9.19 -8.72 6.55
C VAL A 161 10.37 -9.57 6.99
N GLU A 162 10.47 -9.85 8.28
CA GLU A 162 11.37 -10.88 8.77
C GLU A 162 11.03 -12.14 7.97
N ARG A 163 11.93 -12.53 7.05
CA ARG A 163 11.86 -13.85 6.47
C ARG A 163 12.09 -14.77 7.65
N GLY A 164 11.00 -15.31 8.21
CA GLY A 164 11.11 -16.45 9.11
C GLY A 164 12.05 -17.42 8.43
N LEU A 165 13.17 -17.70 9.08
CA LEU A 165 14.14 -18.67 8.61
C LEU A 165 13.38 -19.96 8.35
N ALA A 166 13.02 -20.21 7.10
CA ALA A 166 12.92 -21.56 6.57
C ALA A 166 14.34 -22.11 6.45
N ALA A 167 15.09 -22.10 7.55
CA ALA A 167 16.12 -23.09 7.79
C ALA A 167 15.32 -24.34 8.15
N ALA A 168 14.88 -25.06 7.12
CA ALA A 168 14.64 -26.48 7.28
C ALA A 168 15.91 -27.03 7.93
N LYS A 169 15.79 -27.43 9.19
CA LYS A 169 16.80 -28.22 9.88
C LYS A 169 16.95 -29.50 9.05
N VAL A 170 17.90 -29.48 8.12
CA VAL A 170 18.52 -30.71 7.67
C VAL A 170 19.45 -31.10 8.80
N GLN A 171 19.05 -32.11 9.57
CA GLN A 171 19.95 -33.11 10.16
C GLN A 171 19.14 -34.11 11.01
N PRO A 172 19.63 -35.35 11.17
CA PRO A 172 20.88 -35.90 10.63
C PRO A 172 20.72 -36.58 9.28
#